data_AF-A0A1Y3ASZ4-F1
#
_entry.id   AF-A0A1Y3ASZ4-F1
#
_cell.length_a   1.000
_cell.length_b   1.000
_cell.length_c   1.000
_cell.angle_alpha   90.00
_cell.angle_beta   90.00
_cell.angle_gamma   90.00
#
_symmetry.space_group_name_H-M   'P 1'
#
loop_
_entity.id
_entity.type
_entity.pdbx_description
1 polymer ?
#
loop_
_entity_poly.entity_id
_entity_poly.type
_entity_poly.pdbx_seq_one_letter_code
_entity_poly.pdbx_strand_id
1 'polypeptide(L)' 'YLRDFRCEQCPLFLQHKCTQHKPFTCFHWHFANQRRRRPLRKRDGTFNYSPDNYCTKYDDTTGICPDGDDIQ' A
#
# COMPACT_ATOMS: atom_id res chain seq x y z
N TYR A 1 -13.47 -1.74 0.99
CA TYR A 1 -12.56 -0.77 0.34
C TYR A 1 -11.48 -0.28 1.29
N LEU A 2 -11.81 0.43 2.38
CA LEU A 2 -10.84 1.08 3.28
C LEU A 2 -9.77 0.16 3.90
N ARG A 3 -10.04 -1.14 4.01
CA ARG A 3 -9.14 -2.13 4.63
C ARG A 3 -8.14 -2.76 3.66
N ASP A 4 -8.57 -3.05 2.44
CA ASP A 4 -7.85 -3.98 1.54
C ASP A 4 -7.47 -3.34 0.19
N PHE A 5 -7.94 -2.12 -0.10
CA PHE A 5 -7.63 -1.43 -1.36
C PHE A 5 -6.12 -1.17 -1.47
N ARG A 6 -5.53 -1.67 -2.57
CA ARG A 6 -4.10 -1.58 -2.88
C ARG A 6 -3.20 -2.15 -1.78
N CYS A 7 -3.69 -3.08 -0.96
CA CYS A 7 -2.85 -3.79 0.03
C CYS A 7 -2.15 -5.00 -0.59
N GLU A 8 -2.80 -5.66 -1.55
CA GLU A 8 -2.30 -6.88 -2.21
C GLU A 8 -1.91 -6.64 -3.67
N GLN A 9 -0.91 -7.40 -4.16
CA GLN A 9 -0.44 -7.33 -5.53
C GLN A 9 -1.48 -7.94 -6.47
N CYS A 10 -1.67 -7.34 -7.65
CA CYS A 10 -2.58 -7.91 -8.64
C CYS A 10 -1.99 -9.18 -9.27
N PRO A 11 -2.59 -10.36 -9.10
CA PRO A 11 -2.08 -11.59 -9.73
C PRO A 11 -2.25 -11.56 -11.26
N LEU A 12 -3.29 -10.88 -11.76
CA LEU A 12 -3.53 -10.73 -13.19
C LEU A 12 -2.51 -9.81 -13.85
N PHE A 13 -1.98 -8.82 -13.12
CA PHE A 13 -0.96 -7.92 -13.65
C PHE A 13 0.38 -8.65 -13.85
N LEU A 14 0.76 -9.54 -12.92
CA LEU A 14 1.94 -10.39 -13.04
C LEU A 14 1.89 -11.31 -14.28
N GLN A 15 0.68 -11.65 -14.72
CA GLN A 15 0.44 -12.44 -15.94
C GLN A 15 0.18 -11.57 -17.17
N HIS A 16 0.30 -10.24 -17.07
CA HIS A 16 -0.06 -9.28 -18.13
C HIS A 16 -1.52 -9.36 -18.62
N LYS A 17 -2.42 -9.85 -17.75
CA LYS A 17 -3.86 -10.04 -18.04
C LYS A 17 -4.77 -9.01 -17.36
N CYS A 18 -4.24 -8.09 -16.55
CA CYS A 18 -5.05 -7.11 -15.85
C CYS A 18 -5.60 -6.07 -16.83
N THR A 19 -6.90 -6.06 -17.07
CA THR A 19 -7.58 -5.08 -17.96
C THR A 19 -7.83 -3.73 -17.28
N GLN A 20 -7.70 -3.66 -15.95
CA GLN A 20 -7.89 -2.45 -15.14
C GLN A 20 -6.55 -1.74 -14.81
N HIS A 21 -5.50 -2.03 -15.58
CA HIS A 21 -4.21 -1.38 -15.45
C HIS A 21 -4.20 0.01 -16.10
N LYS A 22 -5.05 0.23 -17.12
CA LYS A 22 -5.33 1.50 -17.79
C LYS A 22 -6.80 1.49 -18.27
N PRO A 23 -7.69 2.37 -17.76
CA PRO A 23 -7.45 3.37 -16.70
C PRO A 23 -7.12 2.68 -15.36
N PHE A 24 -6.37 3.35 -14.46
CA PHE A 24 -5.81 2.80 -13.21
C PHE A 24 -6.86 2.46 -12.13
N THR A 25 -7.86 1.65 -12.49
CA THR A 25 -9.03 1.31 -11.66
C THR A 25 -8.89 -0.01 -10.92
N CYS A 26 -7.76 -0.72 -11.08
CA CYS A 26 -7.53 -1.97 -10.37
C CYS A 26 -7.54 -1.77 -8.85
N PHE A 27 -8.21 -2.69 -8.15
CA PHE A 27 -8.27 -2.72 -6.68
C PHE A 27 -6.92 -3.08 -6.04
N HIS A 28 -6.08 -3.81 -6.77
CA HIS A 28 -4.78 -4.31 -6.31
C HIS A 28 -3.64 -3.43 -6.80
N TRP A 29 -2.49 -3.43 -6.12
CA TRP A 29 -1.33 -2.67 -6.56
C TRP A 29 -0.59 -3.41 -7.68
N HIS A 30 -0.02 -2.64 -8.62
CA HIS A 30 0.78 -3.18 -9.74
C HIS A 30 2.27 -2.95 -9.51
N PHE A 31 2.61 -1.76 -9.03
CA PHE A 31 3.95 -1.36 -8.65
C PHE A 31 4.04 -1.17 -7.14
N ALA A 32 5.23 -1.37 -6.57
CA ALA A 32 5.44 -1.31 -5.12
C ALA A 32 5.09 0.06 -4.53
N ASN A 33 5.32 1.15 -5.26
CA ASN A 33 4.91 2.51 -4.84
C ASN A 33 3.39 2.73 -4.81
N GLN A 34 2.60 1.85 -5.43
CA GLN A 34 1.14 1.86 -5.31
C GLN A 34 0.64 1.06 -4.10
N ARG A 35 1.51 0.28 -3.46
CA ARG A 35 1.16 -0.54 -2.30
C ARG A 35 0.81 0.37 -1.14
N ARG A 36 -0.37 0.15 -0.57
CA ARG A 36 -0.81 0.77 0.68
C ARG A 36 -0.65 -0.22 1.81
N ARG A 37 -0.21 0.27 2.97
CA ARG A 37 -0.21 -0.51 4.21
C ARG A 37 -1.65 -0.66 4.70
N ARG A 38 -1.99 -1.85 5.19
CA ARG A 38 -3.31 -2.10 5.76
C ARG A 38 -3.42 -1.33 7.08
N PRO A 39 -4.44 -0.47 7.29
CA PRO A 39 -4.66 0.17 8.57
C PRO A 39 -5.09 -0.88 9.59
N LEU A 40 -4.32 -1.00 10.68
CA LEU A 40 -4.59 -1.89 11.80
C LEU A 40 -4.76 -1.04 13.05
N ARG A 41 -5.92 -1.17 13.70
CA ARG A 41 -6.15 -0.59 15.01
C ARG A 41 -5.58 -1.52 16.08
N LYS A 42 -4.57 -1.05 16.80
CA LYS A 42 -3.94 -1.74 17.94
C LYS A 42 -4.91 -1.76 19.13
N ARG A 43 -4.64 -2.63 20.11
CA ARG A 43 -5.48 -2.80 21.32
C ARG A 43 -5.57 -1.52 22.16
N ASP A 44 -4.53 -0.69 22.12
CA ASP A 44 -4.45 0.62 22.77
C ASP A 44 -5.30 1.72 22.09
N GLY A 45 -5.96 1.40 20.96
CA GLY A 45 -6.76 2.35 20.20
C GLY A 45 -5.99 3.17 19.16
N THR A 46 -4.66 3.04 19.11
CA THR A 46 -3.81 3.68 18.09
C THR A 46 -3.80 2.89 16.78
N PHE A 47 -3.41 3.52 15.67
CA PHE A 47 -3.20 2.83 14.40
C PHE A 47 -1.74 2.36 14.27
N ASN A 48 -1.50 1.41 13.37
CA ASN A 48 -0.16 0.91 13.07
C ASN A 48 0.75 1.92 12.37
N TYR A 49 0.18 2.94 11.72
CA TYR A 49 0.91 4.09 11.21
C TYR A 49 0.09 5.36 11.47
N SER A 50 0.76 6.49 11.66
CA SER A 50 0.10 7.79 11.80
C SER A 50 -0.52 8.22 10.46
N PRO A 51 -1.80 8.67 10.44
CA PRO A 51 -2.41 9.24 9.24
C PRO A 51 -1.87 10.64 8.92
N ASP A 52 -1.25 11.31 9.89
CA ASP A 52 -0.79 12.70 9.78
C ASP A 52 0.72 12.79 9.57
N ASN A 53 1.50 11.83 10.07
CA ASN A 53 2.95 11.81 9.91
C ASN A 53 3.36 10.98 8.71
N TYR A 54 3.90 11.66 7.70
CA TYR A 54 4.51 11.01 6.55
C TYR A 54 5.94 10.55 6.88
N CYS A 55 6.32 9.39 6.37
CA CYS A 55 7.69 8.90 6.53
C CYS A 55 8.65 9.69 5.65
N THR A 56 9.67 10.30 6.23
CA THR A 56 10.72 11.02 5.51
C THR A 56 11.74 10.10 4.82
N LYS A 57 11.81 8.83 5.23
CA LYS A 57 12.70 7.81 4.66
C LYS A 57 12.02 6.94 3.61
N TYR A 58 10.75 7.16 3.33
CA TYR A 58 10.03 6.43 2.30
C TYR A 58 10.48 6.91 0.93
N ASP A 59 10.89 5.98 0.08
CA ASP A 59 11.24 6.30 -1.29
C ASP A 59 10.01 6.14 -2.19
N ASP A 60 9.47 7.25 -2.67
CA ASP A 60 8.28 7.29 -3.55
C ASP A 60 8.50 6.59 -4.91
N THR A 61 9.77 6.43 -5.33
CA THR A 61 10.09 5.77 -6.60
C THR A 61 10.08 4.25 -6.47
N THR A 62 10.64 3.71 -5.38
CA THR A 62 10.72 2.27 -5.14
C THR A 62 9.55 1.73 -4.32
N GLY A 63 8.88 2.59 -3.56
CA GLY A 63 7.78 2.21 -2.68
C GLY A 63 8.21 1.51 -1.39
N ILE A 64 9.48 1.68 -0.99
CA ILE A 64 10.09 0.98 0.14
C ILE A 64 10.45 1.98 1.24
N CYS A 65 10.13 1.63 2.49
CA CYS A 65 10.72 2.27 3.65
C CYS A 65 11.68 1.29 4.34
N PRO A 66 12.90 1.71 4.71
CA PRO A 66 13.83 0.87 5.46
C PRO A 66 13.30 0.46 6.85
N ASP A 67 12.42 1.28 7.45
CA ASP A 67 11.79 1.00 8.75
C ASP A 67 10.54 0.09 8.61
N GLY A 68 10.18 -0.30 7.39
CA GLY A 68 9.11 -1.25 7.10
C GLY A 68 7.70 -0.73 7.41
N ASP A 69 6.84 -1.63 7.92
CA ASP A 69 5.42 -1.37 8.13
C ASP A 69 5.09 -0.74 9.51
N ASP A 70 6.08 -0.62 10.41
CA ASP A 70 5.93 -0.15 11.81
C ASP A 70 6.34 1.32 12.03
N ILE A 71 6.23 2.15 10.99
CA ILE A 71 6.53 3.58 11.12
C ILE A 71 5.42 4.26 11.93
N GLN A 72 5.75 4.73 13.13
CA GLN A 72 4.88 5.59 13.94
C GLN A 72 4.87 7.04 13.45
#